data_AF-A0A349B7S9-F1
#
_entry.id   AF-A0A349B7S9-F1
#
_cell.length_a   1.000
_cell.length_b   1.000
_cell.length_c   1.000
_cell.angle_alpha   90.00
_cell.angle_beta   90.00
_cell.angle_gamma   90.00
#
_symmetry.space_group_name_H-M   'P 1'
#
loop_
_entity.id
_entity.type
_entity.pdbx_description
1 polymer ?
#
loop_
_entity_poly.entity_id
_entity_poly.type
_entity_poly.pdbx_seq_one_letter_code
_entity_poly.pdbx_strand_id
1 'polypeptide(L)'
;DFEGEPARPLAERLAPSSPLRDVAGMLRSFHYAAAVVHHERGEEEDVAEVVAEWEDRSRSRFLEGYLATPGIAELLPDEATTELLLQAFELDKAVYEVGYETAYRPSWVGIPLGAIRRLLA
;
A
#
# COMPACT_ATOMS: atom_id res chain seq x y z
N ASP A 1 7.30 -3.63 -14.20
CA ASP A 1 6.78 -4.97 -14.47
C ASP A 1 5.25 -4.86 -14.50
N PHE A 2 4.61 -5.32 -15.57
CA PHE A 2 3.15 -5.20 -15.81
C PHE A 2 2.43 -6.55 -15.80
N GLU A 3 3.08 -7.61 -15.28
CA GLU A 3 2.48 -8.94 -15.26
C GLU A 3 1.29 -9.07 -14.31
N GLY A 4 1.12 -8.14 -13.37
CA GLY A 4 0.12 -8.20 -12.29
C GLY A 4 0.54 -9.16 -11.17
N GLU A 5 -0.32 -9.32 -10.17
CA GLU A 5 0.00 -10.15 -8.99
C GLU A 5 0.12 -11.64 -9.34
N PRO A 6 1.30 -12.28 -9.19
CA PRO A 6 1.54 -13.63 -9.71
C PRO A 6 0.59 -14.70 -9.17
N ALA A 7 0.07 -14.55 -7.96
CA ALA A 7 -0.86 -15.53 -7.38
C ALA A 7 -2.30 -15.39 -7.93
N ARG A 8 -2.60 -14.33 -8.70
CA ARG A 8 -3.92 -14.15 -9.33
C ARG A 8 -4.00 -14.86 -10.69
N PRO A 9 -5.15 -15.47 -11.03
CA PRO A 9 -5.39 -16.04 -12.35
C PRO A 9 -5.13 -15.04 -13.48
N LEU A 10 -4.65 -15.51 -14.64
CA LEU A 10 -4.34 -14.66 -15.79
C LEU A 10 -5.53 -13.78 -16.23
N ALA A 11 -6.75 -14.33 -16.20
CA ALA A 11 -7.96 -13.58 -16.55
C ALA A 11 -8.17 -12.35 -15.64
N GLU A 12 -7.83 -12.46 -14.35
CA GLU A 12 -7.92 -11.32 -13.41
C GLU A 12 -6.80 -10.31 -13.65
N ARG A 13 -5.59 -10.77 -13.98
CA ARG A 13 -4.43 -9.90 -14.24
C ARG A 13 -4.62 -9.02 -15.50
N LEU A 14 -5.43 -9.49 -16.45
CA LEU A 14 -5.75 -8.77 -17.68
C LEU A 14 -7.03 -7.90 -17.58
N ALA A 15 -7.82 -8.07 -16.51
CA ALA A 15 -9.07 -7.34 -16.36
C ALA A 15 -8.81 -5.86 -16.04
N PRO A 16 -9.55 -4.91 -16.64
CA PRO A 16 -9.50 -3.52 -16.23
C PRO A 16 -9.86 -3.35 -14.75
N SER A 17 -9.18 -2.43 -14.07
CA SER A 17 -9.43 -2.10 -12.67
C SER A 17 -9.40 -0.58 -12.48
N SER A 18 -9.91 -0.13 -11.34
CA SER A 18 -9.71 1.24 -10.88
C SER A 18 -8.20 1.54 -10.76
N PRO A 19 -7.74 2.73 -11.18
CA PRO A 19 -6.35 3.13 -11.01
C PRO A 19 -5.97 3.36 -9.54
N LEU A 20 -6.96 3.50 -8.64
CA LEU A 20 -6.73 3.55 -7.19
C LEU A 20 -6.13 2.26 -6.63
N ARG A 21 -6.27 1.13 -7.34
CA ARG A 21 -5.60 -0.13 -6.98
C ARG A 21 -4.08 -0.01 -7.09
N ASP A 22 -3.59 0.67 -8.13
CA ASP A 22 -2.15 0.88 -8.32
C ASP A 22 -1.61 1.89 -7.29
N VAL A 23 -2.39 2.94 -7.00
CA VAL A 23 -2.10 3.90 -5.92
C VAL A 23 -1.97 3.17 -4.58
N ALA A 24 -2.93 2.33 -4.21
CA ALA A 24 -2.88 1.53 -3.01
C ALA A 24 -1.63 0.64 -2.96
N GLY A 25 -1.25 0.01 -4.08
CA GLY A 25 0.00 -0.75 -4.20
C GLY A 25 1.24 0.08 -3.86
N MET A 26 1.32 1.32 -4.34
CA MET A 26 2.42 2.24 -4.00
C MET A 26 2.40 2.66 -2.52
N LEU A 27 1.22 2.92 -1.94
CA LEU A 27 1.12 3.25 -0.51
C LEU A 27 1.59 2.10 0.37
N ARG A 28 1.21 0.86 0.02
CA ARG A 28 1.72 -0.35 0.67
C ARG A 28 3.23 -0.50 0.50
N SER A 29 3.79 -0.14 -0.66
CA SER A 29 5.23 -0.17 -0.92
C SER A 29 6.00 0.79 0.01
N PHE A 30 5.51 2.01 0.24
CA PHE A 30 6.12 2.92 1.22
C PHE A 30 6.10 2.34 2.63
N HIS A 31 4.97 1.74 3.04
CA HIS A 31 4.86 1.07 4.33
C HIS A 31 5.87 -0.08 4.49
N TYR A 32 6.05 -0.89 3.43
CA TYR A 32 7.07 -1.93 3.42
C TYR A 32 8.49 -1.38 3.50
N ALA A 33 8.79 -0.31 2.76
CA ALA A 33 10.10 0.34 2.82
C ALA A 33 10.42 0.85 4.23
N ALA A 34 9.44 1.46 4.90
CA ALA A 34 9.56 1.86 6.30
C ALA A 34 9.86 0.65 7.22
N ALA A 35 9.08 -0.43 7.07
CA ALA A 35 9.28 -1.64 7.85
C ALA A 35 10.65 -2.32 7.63
N VAL A 36 11.19 -2.28 6.41
CA VAL A 36 12.54 -2.75 6.09
C VAL A 36 13.59 -1.97 6.89
N VAL A 37 13.48 -0.64 6.90
CA VAL A 37 14.44 0.22 7.63
C VAL A 37 14.38 -0.06 9.13
N HIS A 38 13.18 -0.21 9.70
CA HIS A 38 13.04 -0.63 11.10
C HIS A 38 13.69 -1.98 11.38
N HIS A 39 13.51 -2.95 10.48
CA HIS A 39 14.11 -4.27 10.64
C HIS A 39 15.65 -4.24 10.57
N GLU A 40 16.23 -3.42 9.68
CA GLU A 40 17.68 -3.33 9.48
C GLU A 40 18.40 -2.48 10.54
N ARG A 41 17.75 -1.42 11.04
CA ARG A 41 18.37 -0.45 11.97
C ARG A 41 17.96 -0.65 13.43
N GLY A 42 16.96 -1.48 13.69
CA GLY A 42 16.43 -1.72 15.04
C GLY A 42 15.41 -0.67 15.49
N GLU A 43 14.93 -0.84 16.72
CA GLU A 43 13.85 -0.04 17.34
C GLU A 43 14.38 1.11 18.20
N GLU A 44 15.52 1.70 17.82
CA GLU A 44 15.97 2.95 18.47
C GLU A 44 14.89 4.03 18.27
N GLU A 45 14.46 4.67 19.35
CA GLU A 45 13.29 5.56 19.38
C GLU A 45 13.39 6.68 18.33
N ASP A 46 14.58 7.29 18.20
CA ASP A 46 14.88 8.32 17.19
C ASP A 46 14.73 7.81 15.75
N VAL A 47 15.08 6.54 15.48
CA VAL A 47 14.93 5.94 14.15
C VAL A 47 13.45 5.68 13.87
N ALA A 48 12.70 5.24 14.88
CA ALA A 48 11.30 4.89 14.70
C ALA A 48 10.43 6.11 14.35
N GLU A 49 10.66 7.23 15.03
CA GLU A 49 9.96 8.49 14.74
C GLU A 49 10.28 9.00 13.33
N VAL A 50 11.56 9.01 12.95
CA VAL A 50 12.00 9.49 11.63
C VAL A 50 11.42 8.64 10.50
N VAL A 51 11.36 7.31 10.68
CA VAL A 51 10.79 6.40 9.67
C VAL A 51 9.28 6.59 9.54
N ALA A 52 8.57 6.77 10.65
CA ALA A 52 7.13 7.06 10.62
C ALA A 52 6.84 8.40 9.93
N GLU A 53 7.58 9.46 10.26
CA GLU A 53 7.46 10.76 9.58
C GLU A 53 7.74 10.64 8.07
N TRP A 54 8.74 9.83 7.70
CA TRP A 54 9.06 9.58 6.30
C TRP A 54 7.93 8.85 5.57
N GLU A 55 7.31 7.83 6.18
CA GLU A 55 6.18 7.10 5.58
C GLU A 55 5.01 8.06 5.33
N ASP A 56 4.60 8.81 6.36
CA ASP A 56 3.46 9.74 6.28
C ASP A 56 3.69 10.85 5.26
N ARG A 57 4.90 11.42 5.23
CA ARG A 57 5.26 12.44 4.25
C ARG A 57 5.28 11.87 2.83
N SER A 58 5.81 10.66 2.65
CA SER A 58 5.89 10.02 1.32
C SER A 58 4.49 9.69 0.78
N ARG A 59 3.63 9.14 1.63
CA ARG A 59 2.21 8.89 1.35
C ARG A 59 1.51 10.18 0.93
N SER A 60 1.63 11.23 1.74
CA SER A 60 0.96 12.51 1.50
C SER A 60 1.43 13.17 0.20
N ARG A 61 2.75 13.25 -0.03
CA ARG A 61 3.31 13.85 -1.25
C ARG A 61 2.98 13.05 -2.51
N PHE A 62 2.94 11.73 -2.42
CA PHE A 62 2.53 10.88 -3.53
C PHE A 62 1.07 11.13 -3.91
N LEU A 63 0.16 11.15 -2.92
CA LEU A 63 -1.27 11.41 -3.14
C LEU A 63 -1.51 12.83 -3.67
N GLU A 64 -0.87 13.85 -3.08
CA GLU A 64 -0.95 15.23 -3.57
C GLU A 64 -0.55 15.32 -5.05
N GLY A 65 0.59 14.73 -5.42
CA GLY A 65 1.05 14.73 -6.81
C GLY A 65 0.14 13.96 -7.75
N TYR A 66 -0.38 12.81 -7.30
CA TYR A 66 -1.30 12.00 -8.08
C TYR A 66 -2.63 12.74 -8.33
N LEU A 67 -3.24 13.31 -7.29
CA LEU A 67 -4.51 14.02 -7.38
C LEU A 67 -4.40 15.37 -8.11
N ALA A 68 -3.22 15.99 -8.11
CA ALA A 68 -2.95 17.19 -8.90
C ALA A 68 -2.66 16.92 -10.39
N THR A 69 -2.58 15.65 -10.81
CA THR A 69 -2.26 15.30 -12.20
C THR A 69 -3.40 15.70 -13.15
N PRO A 70 -3.12 16.43 -14.25
CA PRO A 70 -4.16 16.83 -15.20
C PRO A 70 -4.96 15.64 -15.74
N GLY A 71 -6.29 15.74 -15.69
CA GLY A 71 -7.22 14.70 -16.16
C GLY A 71 -7.49 13.57 -15.16
N ILE A 72 -6.80 13.50 -14.01
CA ILE A 72 -7.03 12.40 -13.05
C ILE A 72 -8.44 12.43 -12.46
N ALA A 73 -8.98 13.62 -12.23
CA ALA A 73 -10.32 13.81 -11.68
C ALA A 73 -11.42 13.22 -12.58
N GLU A 74 -11.18 13.03 -13.88
CA GLU A 74 -12.12 12.40 -14.81
C GLU A 74 -12.16 10.87 -14.67
N LEU A 75 -11.13 10.28 -14.06
CA LEU A 75 -10.97 8.83 -13.87
C LEU A 75 -11.35 8.38 -12.46
N LEU A 76 -11.52 9.32 -11.54
CA LEU A 76 -11.81 9.06 -10.13
C LEU A 76 -13.26 9.39 -9.81
N PRO A 77 -13.86 8.70 -8.82
CA PRO A 77 -15.16 9.09 -8.30
C PRO A 77 -15.02 10.37 -7.45
N ASP A 78 -16.09 10.75 -6.76
CA ASP A 78 -16.02 11.83 -5.77
C ASP A 78 -14.98 11.53 -4.67
N GLU A 79 -14.59 12.58 -3.94
CA GLU A 79 -13.54 12.54 -2.92
C GLU A 79 -13.81 11.47 -1.85
N ALA A 80 -15.03 11.43 -1.31
CA ALA A 80 -15.38 10.47 -0.26
C ALA A 80 -15.32 9.02 -0.76
N THR A 81 -15.80 8.77 -1.99
CA THR A 81 -15.69 7.44 -2.61
C THR A 81 -14.23 7.09 -2.93
N THR A 82 -13.41 8.08 -3.32
CA THR A 82 -11.98 7.87 -3.58
C THR A 82 -11.24 7.43 -2.32
N GLU A 83 -11.47 8.10 -1.20
CA GLU A 83 -10.89 7.74 0.10
C GLU A 83 -11.31 6.33 0.52
N LEU A 84 -12.60 6.01 0.41
CA LEU A 84 -13.13 4.68 0.74
C LEU A 84 -12.50 3.59 -0.13
N LEU A 85 -12.39 3.81 -1.44
CA LEU A 85 -11.78 2.85 -2.36
C LEU A 85 -10.29 2.67 -2.10
N LEU A 86 -9.56 3.74 -1.76
CA LEU A 86 -8.15 3.65 -1.39
C LEU A 86 -7.96 2.76 -0.16
N GLN A 87 -8.73 2.99 0.91
CA GLN A 87 -8.71 2.14 2.09
C GLN A 87 -9.03 0.67 1.76
N ALA A 88 -10.06 0.44 0.93
CA ALA A 88 -10.46 -0.90 0.52
C ALA A 88 -9.38 -1.61 -0.32
N PHE A 89 -8.73 -0.92 -1.26
CA PHE A 89 -7.66 -1.51 -2.07
C PHE A 89 -6.38 -1.73 -1.28
N GLU A 90 -6.04 -0.85 -0.33
CA GLU A 90 -4.92 -1.09 0.60
C GLU A 90 -5.19 -2.32 1.47
N LEU A 91 -6.44 -2.51 1.92
CA LEU A 91 -6.85 -3.67 2.67
C LEU A 91 -6.77 -4.96 1.84
N ASP A 92 -7.30 -4.97 0.60
CA ASP A 92 -7.21 -6.11 -0.33
C ASP A 92 -5.74 -6.51 -0.56
N LYS A 93 -4.88 -5.51 -0.78
CA LYS A 93 -3.45 -5.72 -0.98
C LYS A 93 -2.78 -6.27 0.28
N ALA A 94 -3.11 -5.75 1.46
CA ALA A 94 -2.58 -6.26 2.72
C ALA A 94 -3.01 -7.71 2.99
N VAL A 95 -4.25 -8.10 2.66
CA VAL A 95 -4.71 -9.50 2.77
C VAL A 95 -3.92 -10.42 1.83
N TYR A 96 -3.71 -10.00 0.59
CA TYR A 96 -2.85 -10.72 -0.35
C TYR A 96 -1.42 -10.90 0.20
N GLU A 97 -0.85 -9.82 0.75
CA GLU A 97 0.49 -9.82 1.36
C GLU A 97 0.59 -10.79 2.54
N VAL A 98 -0.43 -10.92 3.40
CA VAL A 98 -0.43 -11.93 4.47
C VAL A 98 -0.20 -13.33 3.91
N GLY A 99 -0.93 -13.71 2.85
CA GLY A 99 -0.78 -15.01 2.22
C GLY A 99 0.62 -15.20 1.62
N TYR A 100 1.12 -14.18 0.94
CA TYR A 100 2.45 -14.18 0.34
C TYR A 100 3.56 -14.29 1.38
N GLU A 101 3.58 -13.44 2.40
CA GLU A 101 4.62 -13.45 3.42
C GLU A 101 4.58 -14.74 4.25
N THR A 102 3.39 -15.26 4.56
CA THR A 102 3.27 -16.56 5.26
C THR A 102 3.92 -17.70 4.46
N ALA A 103 3.82 -17.67 3.13
CA ALA A 103 4.39 -18.71 2.28
C ALA A 103 5.89 -18.56 2.01
N TYR A 104 6.38 -17.33 1.86
CA TYR A 104 7.72 -17.08 1.33
C TYR A 104 8.67 -16.34 2.28
N ARG A 105 8.17 -15.51 3.19
CA ARG A 105 8.98 -14.75 4.18
C ARG A 105 8.25 -14.65 5.53
N PRO A 106 8.09 -15.76 6.28
CA PRO A 106 7.20 -15.79 7.45
C PRO A 106 7.52 -14.76 8.53
N SER A 107 8.79 -14.34 8.66
CA SER A 107 9.19 -13.29 9.60
C SER A 107 8.61 -11.90 9.28
N TRP A 108 8.11 -11.68 8.05
CA TRP A 108 7.59 -10.40 7.59
C TRP A 108 6.07 -10.29 7.70
N VAL A 109 5.37 -11.36 8.08
CA VAL A 109 3.90 -11.39 8.16
C VAL A 109 3.33 -10.34 9.13
N GLY A 110 4.12 -9.89 10.11
CA GLY A 110 3.74 -8.80 11.01
C GLY A 110 3.42 -7.48 10.31
N ILE A 111 4.08 -7.20 9.18
CA ILE A 111 3.91 -5.97 8.40
C ILE A 111 2.48 -5.86 7.84
N PRO A 112 1.99 -6.80 7.00
CA PRO A 112 0.62 -6.71 6.49
C PRO A 112 -0.44 -6.89 7.59
N LEU A 113 -0.18 -7.70 8.63
CA LEU A 113 -1.12 -7.82 9.76
C LEU A 113 -1.26 -6.52 10.58
N GLY A 114 -0.17 -5.77 10.76
CA GLY A 114 -0.20 -4.45 11.40
C GLY A 114 -1.02 -3.45 10.58
N ALA A 115 -0.83 -3.46 9.25
CA ALA A 115 -1.58 -2.62 8.34
C ALA A 115 -3.09 -2.91 8.35
N ILE A 116 -3.49 -4.19 8.32
CA ILE A 116 -4.91 -4.58 8.42
C ILE A 116 -5.53 -4.05 9.71
N ARG A 117 -4.84 -4.16 10.85
CA ARG A 117 -5.34 -3.63 12.13
C ARG A 117 -5.54 -2.13 12.08
N ARG A 118 -4.59 -1.39 11.51
CA ARG A 118 -4.68 0.08 11.37
C ARG A 118 -5.83 0.51 10.45
N LEU A 119 -6.05 -0.20 9.35
CA LEU A 119 -7.09 0.13 8.36
C LEU A 119 -8.50 -0.22 8.84
N LEU A 120 -8.65 -1.08 9.85
CA LEU A 120 -9.93 -1.51 10.41
C LEU A 120 -10.26 -0.86 11.77
N ALA A 121 -9.35 -0.05 12.31
CA ALA A 121 -9.53 0.66 13.58
C ALA A 121 -10.42 1.90 13.39
#